data_AF-A0A815L7S7-F1
#
_entry.id   AF-A0A815L7S7-F1
#
_cell.length_a   1.000
_cell.length_b   1.000
_cell.length_c   1.000
_cell.angle_alpha   90.00
_cell.angle_beta   90.00
_cell.angle_gamma   90.00
#
_symmetry.space_group_name_H-M   'P 1'
#
loop_
_entity.id
_entity.type
_entity.pdbx_description
1 polymer ?
#
loop_
_entity_poly.entity_id
_entity_poly.type
_entity_poly.pdbx_seq_one_letter_code
_entity_poly.pdbx_strand_id
1 'polypeptide(L)' 'MSSGCVDLRKRWDNLVGKPGNVAVEIIQRDGERNIEVVDDGTPEADANIRHGVVRVILDENKRVKYSPIRQN' A
#
# COMPACT_ATOMS: atom_id res chain seq x y z
N MET A 1 13.42 -16.56 21.33
CA MET A 1 13.68 -16.19 19.93
C MET A 1 12.79 -15.00 19.63
N SER A 2 13.36 -13.81 19.41
CA SER A 2 12.59 -12.57 19.26
C SER A 2 11.67 -12.67 18.04
N SER A 3 10.36 -12.60 18.27
CA SER A 3 9.37 -12.31 17.24
C SER A 3 9.69 -10.94 16.66
N GLY A 4 10.44 -10.92 15.57
CA GLY A 4 10.64 -9.73 14.78
C GLY A 4 9.31 -9.36 14.14
N CYS A 5 8.48 -8.61 14.86
CA CYS A 5 7.50 -7.74 14.23
C CYS A 5 8.30 -6.77 13.35
N VAL A 6 8.64 -7.19 12.14
CA VAL A 6 9.03 -6.26 11.10
C VAL A 6 7.81 -5.39 10.95
N ASP A 7 7.87 -4.16 11.47
CA ASP A 7 6.79 -3.19 11.43
C ASP A 7 6.40 -3.06 9.95
N LEU A 8 5.36 -3.80 9.53
CA LEU A 8 4.92 -3.86 8.13
C LEU A 8 4.54 -2.45 7.65
N ARG A 9 4.29 -1.53 8.58
CA ARG A 9 4.11 -0.09 8.35
C ARG A 9 5.30 0.59 7.67
N LYS A 10 6.52 0.05 7.74
CA LYS A 10 7.72 0.66 7.13
C LYS A 10 8.27 -0.11 5.92
N ARG A 11 7.67 -1.25 5.57
CA ARG A 11 8.20 -2.14 4.51
C ARG A 11 8.22 -1.47 3.14
N TRP A 12 7.26 -0.57 2.87
CA TRP A 12 7.08 0.10 1.59
C TRP A 12 7.14 1.62 1.67
N ASP A 13 7.77 2.17 2.71
CA ASP A 13 7.88 3.62 2.91
C ASP A 13 8.65 4.31 1.78
N ASN A 14 9.60 3.59 1.19
CA ASN A 14 10.37 4.01 0.03
C ASN A 14 9.53 4.11 -1.27
N LEU A 15 8.27 3.69 -1.26
CA LEU A 15 7.36 3.80 -2.40
C LEU A 15 6.65 5.15 -2.45
N VAL A 16 6.63 5.92 -1.35
CA VAL A 16 6.04 7.26 -1.32
C VAL A 16 6.69 8.15 -2.38
N GLY A 17 5.86 8.83 -3.17
CA GLY A 17 6.27 9.67 -4.30
C GLY A 17 6.58 8.90 -5.59
N LYS A 18 6.63 7.56 -5.59
CA LYS A 18 6.77 6.76 -6.83
C LYS A 18 5.44 6.66 -7.57
N PRO A 19 5.45 6.40 -8.89
CA PRO A 19 4.24 6.07 -9.64
C PRO A 19 3.51 4.85 -9.07
N GLY A 20 2.18 4.88 -9.04
CA GLY A 20 1.37 3.80 -8.46
C GLY A 20 1.61 2.44 -9.09
N ASN A 21 1.78 2.36 -10.42
CA ASN A 21 2.11 1.13 -11.12
C ASN A 21 3.45 0.52 -10.67
N VAL A 22 4.47 1.36 -10.48
CA VAL A 22 5.79 0.92 -9.98
C VAL A 22 5.67 0.40 -8.56
N ALA A 23 4.87 1.05 -7.71
CA ALA A 23 4.64 0.59 -6.35
C ALA A 23 3.95 -0.79 -6.32
N VAL A 24 2.92 -0.98 -7.15
CA VAL A 24 2.24 -2.28 -7.29
C VAL A 24 3.23 -3.38 -7.71
N GLU A 25 4.05 -3.14 -8.73
CA GLU A 25 5.04 -4.13 -9.17
C GLU A 25 6.01 -4.52 -8.04
N ILE A 26 6.48 -3.56 -7.26
CA ILE A 26 7.39 -3.83 -6.14
C ILE A 26 6.69 -4.66 -5.06
N ILE A 27 5.46 -4.28 -4.69
CA ILE A 27 4.66 -5.00 -3.67
C ILE A 27 4.35 -6.43 -4.14
N GLN A 28 4.06 -6.64 -5.43
CA GLN A 28 3.85 -7.98 -6.01
C GLN A 28 5.11 -8.84 -5.97
N ARG A 29 6.28 -8.25 -6.30
CA ARG A 29 7.58 -8.95 -6.23
C ARG A 29 7.95 -9.33 -4.81
N ASP A 30 7.47 -8.57 -3.83
CA ASP A 30 7.66 -8.79 -2.40
C ASP A 30 6.74 -9.88 -1.83
N GLY A 31 5.85 -10.45 -2.66
CA GLY A 31 5.01 -11.61 -2.38
C GLY A 31 3.54 -11.30 -2.10
N GLU A 32 3.15 -10.02 -2.08
CA GLU A 32 1.78 -9.62 -1.81
C GLU A 32 0.94 -9.65 -3.10
N ARG A 33 -0.18 -10.38 -3.06
CA ARG A 33 -1.05 -10.58 -4.22
C ARG A 33 -2.33 -9.76 -4.18
N ASN A 34 -2.74 -9.36 -2.98
CA ASN A 34 -3.98 -8.61 -2.76
C ASN A 34 -3.62 -7.15 -2.60
N ILE A 35 -3.57 -6.43 -3.71
CA ILE A 35 -3.18 -5.01 -3.74
C ILE A 35 -4.35 -4.22 -4.30
N GLU A 36 -4.72 -3.15 -3.61
CA GLU A 36 -5.77 -2.24 -4.03
C GLU A 36 -5.16 -0.86 -4.24
N VAL A 37 -5.32 -0.34 -5.46
CA VAL A 37 -4.89 1.01 -5.80
C VAL A 37 -6.09 1.91 -5.74
N VAL A 38 -6.01 2.96 -4.93
CA VAL A 38 -7.10 3.94 -4.76
C VAL A 38 -6.56 5.34 -4.97
N ASP A 39 -7.36 6.21 -5.57
CA ASP A 39 -7.06 7.63 -5.64
C ASP A 39 -7.46 8.33 -4.34
N ASP A 40 -6.64 9.29 -3.91
CA ASP A 40 -6.89 10.16 -2.77
C ASP A 40 -8.19 10.95 -3.00
N GLY A 41 -9.15 10.78 -2.09
CA GLY A 41 -10.47 11.38 -2.21
C GLY A 41 -11.58 10.43 -2.69
N THR A 42 -11.28 9.15 -2.94
CA THR A 42 -12.33 8.15 -3.22
C THR A 42 -12.97 7.69 -1.89
N PRO A 43 -14.22 8.09 -1.55
CA PRO A 43 -14.84 7.74 -0.26
C PRO A 43 -15.06 6.24 -0.08
N GLU A 44 -15.10 5.48 -1.18
CA GLU A 44 -15.23 4.03 -1.18
C GLU A 44 -13.98 3.32 -0.65
N ALA A 45 -12.81 3.99 -0.64
CA ALA A 45 -11.60 3.46 -0.03
C ALA A 45 -11.79 3.29 1.49
N ASP A 46 -12.40 4.24 2.18
CA ASP A 46 -12.59 4.17 3.63
C ASP A 46 -13.67 3.18 4.07
N ALA A 47 -14.68 2.91 3.23
CA ALA A 47 -15.85 2.10 3.61
C ALA A 47 -15.60 0.58 3.56
N ASN A 48 -14.61 0.10 2.80
CA ASN A 48 -14.33 -1.33 2.62
C ASN A 48 -12.90 -1.65 3.07
N ILE A 49 -12.69 -1.78 4.38
CA ILE A 49 -11.44 -2.34 4.92
C ILE A 49 -11.46 -3.85 4.63
N ARG A 50 -10.77 -4.25 3.57
CA ARG A 50 -10.55 -5.66 3.24
C ARG A 50 -9.32 -6.16 4.00
N HIS A 51 -9.55 -7.08 4.93
CA HIS A 51 -8.48 -7.74 5.68
C HIS A 51 -7.51 -8.45 4.72
N GLY A 52 -6.21 -8.23 4.90
CA GLY A 52 -5.17 -8.85 4.08
C GLY A 52 -4.93 -8.22 2.70
N VAL A 53 -5.48 -7.02 2.46
CA VAL A 53 -5.17 -6.20 1.28
C VAL A 53 -4.10 -5.16 1.63
N VAL A 54 -3.13 -4.98 0.73
CA VAL A 54 -2.20 -3.84 0.74
C VAL A 54 -2.84 -2.70 -0.05
N ARG A 55 -3.06 -1.56 0.61
CA ARG A 55 -3.65 -0.40 -0.05
C ARG A 55 -2.56 0.58 -0.48
N VAL A 56 -2.60 0.96 -1.75
CA VAL A 56 -1.74 1.97 -2.36
C VAL A 56 -2.59 3.19 -2.66
N ILE A 57 -2.42 4.26 -1.88
CA ILE A 57 -3.16 5.51 -2.05
C ILE A 57 -2.37 6.43 -2.95
N LEU A 58 -2.97 6.87 -4.06
CA LEU A 58 -2.36 7.75 -5.03
C LEU A 58 -2.83 9.19 -4.88
N ASP A 59 -1.94 10.16 -5.08
CA ASP A 59 -2.33 11.57 -5.22
C ASP A 59 -2.86 11.88 -6.63
N GLU A 60 -3.25 13.13 -6.87
CA GLU A 60 -3.73 13.63 -8.16
C GLU A 60 -2.74 13.39 -9.33
N ASN A 61 -1.43 13.31 -9.04
CA ASN A 61 -0.39 13.01 -10.02
C ASN A 61 -0.15 11.49 -10.21
N LYS A 62 -1.04 10.63 -9.70
CA LYS A 62 -0.94 9.17 -9.75
C LYS A 62 0.34 8.62 -9.08
N ARG A 63 0.87 9.31 -8.08
CA ARG A 63 2.01 8.86 -7.26
C ARG A 63 1.54 8.46 -5.89
N VAL A 64 2.28 7.56 -5.26
CA VAL A 64 1.96 7.08 -3.91
C VAL A 64 2.03 8.24 -2.93
N LYS A 65 0.89 8.59 -2.33
CA LYS A 65 0.77 9.68 -1.37
C LYS A 65 1.19 9.25 0.03
N TYR A 66 0.81 8.04 0.43
CA TYR A 66 1.09 7.46 1.75
C TYR A 66 1.78 6.11 1.62
N SER A 67 2.59 5.78 2.62
CA SER A 67 3.24 4.47 2.73
C SER A 67 2.19 3.36 2.60
N PRO A 68 2.31 2.44 1.63
CA PRO A 68 1.37 1.34 1.51
C PRO A 68 1.39 0.50 2.78
N ILE A 69 0.21 0.17 3.30
CA ILE A 69 0.07 -0.64 4.50
C ILE A 69 -0.86 -1.80 4.23
N ARG A 70 -0.55 -2.95 4.84
CA ARG A 70 -1.45 -4.09 4.87
C ARG A 70 -2.54 -3.81 5.92
N GLN A 71 -3.79 -3.79 5.47
CA GLN A 71 -4.96 -3.66 6.33
C GLN A 71 -5.15 -5.01 7.05
N ASN A 72 -5.22 -4.98 8.39
CA ASN A 72 -5.30 -6.18 9.24
C ASN A 72 -6.67 -6.33 9.88
#